data_AF-A0A931V7M6-F1
#
_entry.id   AF-A0A931V7M6-F1
#
_cell.length_a   1.000
_cell.length_b   1.000
_cell.length_c   1.000
_cell.angle_alpha   90.00
_cell.angle_beta   90.00
_cell.angle_gamma   90.00
#
_symmetry.space_group_name_H-M   'P 1'
#
loop_
_entity.id
_entity.type
_entity.pdbx_description
1 polymer ?
#
loop_
_entity_poly.entity_id
_entity_poly.type
_entity_poly.pdbx_seq_one_letter_code
_entity_poly.pdbx_strand_id
1 'polypeptide(L)'
;MEAPARCNLAAILLERGDVAAAHEEARAARAVAPASAPMLALVQATLASAALAHGAIDEARAASRAASEMFRAGVGPREHELFARLQQLRVLRHDGHPELFAHVADAKRELLARAAQLTDEEQRESFVRNVPENAAILVFEAS
;
A
#
# COMPACT_ATOMS: atom_id res chain seq x y z
N MET A 1 20.31 7.33 -0.28
CA MET A 1 18.95 6.86 0.07
C MET A 1 18.63 5.64 -0.77
N GLU A 2 18.98 4.44 -0.30
CA GLU A 2 18.90 3.22 -1.13
C GLU A 2 17.51 2.57 -1.11
N ALA A 3 16.87 2.47 0.06
CA ALA A 3 15.55 1.83 0.18
C ALA A 3 14.44 2.47 -0.68
N PRO A 4 14.29 3.81 -0.77
CA PRO A 4 13.25 4.41 -1.62
C PRO A 4 13.45 4.13 -3.11
N ALA A 5 14.70 4.15 -3.58
CA ALA A 5 15.01 3.84 -4.98
C ALA A 5 14.63 2.39 -5.33
N ARG A 6 14.90 1.45 -4.42
CA ARG A 6 14.49 0.05 -4.55
C ARG A 6 12.97 -0.13 -4.52
N CYS A 7 12.24 0.64 -3.72
CA CYS A 7 10.78 0.62 -3.74
C CYS A 7 10.21 1.06 -5.11
N ASN A 8 10.76 2.14 -5.68
CA ASN A 8 10.36 2.59 -7.01
C ASN A 8 10.68 1.55 -8.08
N LEU A 9 11.85 0.92 -8.01
CA LEU A 9 12.23 -0.14 -8.94
C LEU A 9 11.29 -1.35 -8.83
N ALA A 10 10.93 -1.77 -7.61
CA ALA A 10 9.95 -2.84 -7.41
C ALA A 10 8.60 -2.50 -8.04
N ALA A 11 8.12 -1.26 -7.91
CA ALA A 11 6.87 -0.82 -8.55
C ALA A 11 6.96 -0.88 -10.09
N ILE A 12 8.04 -0.35 -10.68
CA ILE A 12 8.27 -0.41 -12.14
C ILE A 12 8.35 -1.85 -12.64
N LEU A 13 8.98 -2.74 -11.88
CA LEU A 13 9.10 -4.16 -12.24
C LEU A 13 7.73 -4.87 -12.19
N LEU A 14 6.88 -4.55 -11.19
CA LEU A 14 5.50 -5.04 -11.14
C LEU A 14 4.69 -4.58 -12.36
N GLU A 15 4.81 -3.31 -12.75
CA GLU A 15 4.14 -2.77 -13.94
C GLU A 15 4.59 -3.47 -15.23
N ARG A 16 5.85 -3.91 -15.29
CA ARG A 16 6.41 -4.66 -16.41
C ARG A 16 6.10 -6.16 -16.35
N GLY A 17 5.47 -6.64 -15.28
CA GLY A 17 5.18 -8.06 -15.06
C GLY A 17 6.39 -8.89 -14.58
N ASP A 18 7.53 -8.28 -14.28
CA ASP A 18 8.68 -8.98 -13.69
C ASP A 18 8.50 -9.09 -12.17
N VAL A 19 7.55 -9.95 -11.80
CA VAL A 19 7.11 -10.15 -10.41
C VAL A 19 8.24 -10.68 -9.53
N ALA A 20 9.10 -11.55 -10.06
CA ALA A 20 10.22 -12.11 -9.30
C ALA A 20 11.26 -11.04 -8.96
N ALA A 21 11.68 -10.23 -9.93
CA ALA A 21 12.62 -9.15 -9.68
C ALA A 21 12.02 -8.08 -8.75
N ALA A 22 10.73 -7.77 -8.88
CA ALA A 22 10.07 -6.83 -7.99
C ALA A 22 10.09 -7.27 -6.52
N HIS A 23 9.87 -8.56 -6.27
CA HIS A 23 9.88 -9.12 -4.92
C HIS A 23 11.27 -9.06 -4.29
N GLU A 24 12.32 -9.40 -5.05
CA GLU A 24 13.71 -9.29 -4.60
C GLU A 24 14.10 -7.84 -4.29
N GLU A 25 13.71 -6.88 -5.11
CA GLU A 25 13.98 -5.46 -4.83
C GLU A 25 13.24 -4.94 -3.60
N ALA A 26 12.00 -5.39 -3.37
CA ALA A 26 11.27 -5.02 -2.17
C ALA A 26 11.89 -5.63 -0.90
N ARG A 27 12.39 -6.86 -0.96
CA ARG A 27 13.17 -7.49 0.13
C ARG A 27 14.49 -6.76 0.36
N ALA A 28 15.20 -6.40 -0.69
CA ALA A 28 16.45 -5.63 -0.59
C ALA A 28 16.19 -4.25 0.04
N ALA A 29 15.11 -3.56 -0.33
CA ALA A 29 14.68 -2.32 0.30
C ALA A 29 14.45 -2.51 1.82
N ARG A 30 13.79 -3.61 2.19
CA ARG A 30 13.54 -3.96 3.60
C ARG A 30 14.82 -4.25 4.38
N ALA A 31 15.78 -4.94 3.77
CA ALA A 31 17.05 -5.32 4.39
C ALA A 31 17.93 -4.11 4.72
N VAL A 32 17.92 -3.07 3.87
CA VAL A 32 18.76 -1.87 4.06
C VAL A 32 18.05 -0.75 4.84
N ALA A 33 16.73 -0.86 5.07
CA ALA A 33 15.97 0.13 5.83
C ALA A 33 16.09 -0.12 7.36
N PRO A 34 16.69 0.79 8.14
CA PRO A 34 16.73 0.65 9.60
C PRO A 34 15.33 0.74 10.20
N ALA A 35 15.14 0.17 11.40
CA ALA A 35 13.86 0.19 12.11
C ALA A 35 13.31 1.60 12.38
N SER A 36 14.20 2.60 12.50
CA SER A 36 13.86 4.01 12.69
C SER A 36 13.68 4.80 11.39
N ALA A 37 13.75 4.16 10.23
CA ALA A 37 13.66 4.86 8.95
C ALA A 37 12.27 5.51 8.77
N PRO A 38 12.19 6.81 8.43
CA PRO A 38 10.91 7.48 8.18
C PRO A 38 10.08 6.81 7.09
N MET A 39 10.72 6.16 6.11
CA MET A 39 10.06 5.49 4.98
C MET A 39 9.75 4.01 5.24
N LEU A 40 9.98 3.49 6.45
CA LEU A 40 9.85 2.05 6.72
C LEU A 40 8.43 1.52 6.45
N ALA A 41 7.41 2.34 6.71
CA ALA A 41 6.03 1.99 6.40
C ALA A 41 5.78 1.79 4.90
N LEU A 42 6.36 2.64 4.05
CA LEU A 42 6.31 2.48 2.58
C LEU A 42 7.06 1.23 2.14
N VAL A 43 8.24 0.96 2.73
CA VAL A 43 9.03 -0.24 2.43
C VAL A 43 8.22 -1.50 2.72
N GLN A 44 7.53 -1.54 3.86
CA GLN A 44 6.65 -2.65 4.22
C GLN A 44 5.44 -2.78 3.28
N ALA A 45 4.81 -1.67 2.89
CA ALA A 45 3.71 -1.68 1.93
C ALA A 45 4.16 -2.17 0.54
N THR A 46 5.36 -1.79 0.11
CA THR A 46 5.94 -2.23 -1.17
C THR A 46 6.25 -3.72 -1.14
N LEU A 47 6.84 -4.21 -0.04
CA LEU A 47 7.05 -5.63 0.18
C LEU A 47 5.74 -6.41 0.15
N ALA A 48 4.68 -5.89 0.79
CA ALA A 48 3.36 -6.52 0.75
C ALA A 48 2.81 -6.65 -0.67
N SER A 49 2.91 -5.59 -1.47
CA SER A 49 2.48 -5.60 -2.89
C SER A 49 3.25 -6.62 -3.71
N ALA A 50 4.58 -6.61 -3.64
CA ALA A 50 5.43 -7.48 -4.45
C ALA A 50 5.33 -8.94 -4.01
N ALA A 51 5.31 -9.21 -2.70
CA ALA A 51 5.14 -10.55 -2.15
C ALA A 51 3.76 -11.14 -2.53
N LEU A 52 2.69 -10.35 -2.50
CA LEU A 52 1.36 -10.81 -2.91
C LEU A 52 1.35 -11.19 -4.40
N ALA A 53 1.92 -10.33 -5.27
CA ALA A 53 2.02 -10.62 -6.70
C ALA A 53 2.86 -11.89 -6.97
N HIS A 54 3.92 -12.11 -6.19
CA HIS A 54 4.77 -13.29 -6.27
C HIS A 54 4.14 -14.57 -5.71
N GLY A 55 3.01 -14.46 -4.99
CA GLY A 55 2.39 -15.60 -4.30
C GLY A 55 3.03 -15.94 -2.95
N ALA A 56 3.92 -15.09 -2.43
CA ALA A 56 4.50 -15.22 -1.09
C ALA A 56 3.53 -14.69 -0.02
N ILE A 57 2.39 -15.38 0.15
CA ILE A 57 1.24 -14.90 0.92
C ILE A 57 1.56 -14.59 2.39
N ASP A 58 2.34 -15.43 3.06
CA ASP A 58 2.68 -15.20 4.48
C ASP A 58 3.53 -13.94 4.68
N GLU A 59 4.45 -13.67 3.75
CA GLU A 59 5.26 -12.45 3.76
C GLU A 59 4.40 -11.22 3.44
N ALA A 60 3.50 -11.33 2.45
CA ALA A 60 2.56 -10.26 2.13
C ALA A 60 1.66 -9.92 3.33
N ARG A 61 1.24 -10.92 4.08
CA ARG A 61 0.45 -10.79 5.31
C ARG A 61 1.23 -10.12 6.44
N ALA A 62 2.48 -10.54 6.67
CA ALA A 62 3.34 -9.93 7.67
C ALA A 62 3.65 -8.46 7.32
N ALA A 63 4.03 -8.19 6.08
CA ALA A 63 4.40 -6.87 5.60
C ALA A 63 3.22 -5.89 5.58
N SER A 64 2.03 -6.31 5.13
CA SER A 64 0.85 -5.43 5.11
C SER A 64 0.40 -5.04 6.53
N ARG A 65 0.42 -5.98 7.49
CA ARG A 65 0.14 -5.67 8.90
C ARG A 65 1.14 -4.68 9.49
N ALA A 66 2.43 -4.91 9.26
CA ALA A 66 3.50 -4.04 9.73
C ALA A 66 3.35 -2.62 9.17
N ALA A 67 3.07 -2.47 7.87
CA ALA A 67 2.81 -1.17 7.25
C ALA A 67 1.62 -0.46 7.91
N SER A 68 0.50 -1.17 8.09
CA SER A 68 -0.71 -0.61 8.72
C SER A 68 -0.53 -0.23 10.19
N GLU A 69 0.28 -0.96 10.95
CA GLU A 69 0.64 -0.60 12.32
C GLU A 69 1.53 0.65 12.36
N MET A 70 2.51 0.73 11.46
CA MET A 70 3.41 1.88 11.34
C MET A 70 2.67 3.17 10.99
N PHE A 71 1.78 3.14 10.00
CA PHE A 71 0.98 4.33 9.66
C PHE A 71 0.04 4.74 10.79
N ARG A 72 -0.57 3.79 11.52
CA ARG A 72 -1.35 4.08 12.73
C ARG A 72 -0.51 4.73 13.83
N ALA A 73 0.77 4.38 13.92
CA ALA A 73 1.73 4.98 14.85
C ALA A 73 2.34 6.31 14.33
N GLY A 74 1.93 6.80 13.16
CA GLY A 74 2.47 8.04 12.58
C GLY A 74 3.85 7.89 11.94
N VAL A 75 4.29 6.66 11.65
CA VAL A 75 5.53 6.37 10.93
C VAL A 75 5.22 6.29 9.44
N GLY A 76 5.87 7.14 8.63
CA GLY A 76 5.65 7.19 7.18
C GLY A 76 5.06 8.52 6.69
N PRO A 77 5.38 8.94 5.47
CA PRO A 77 4.68 10.07 4.83
C PRO A 77 3.21 9.73 4.57
N ARG A 78 2.31 10.66 4.91
CA ARG A 78 0.86 10.43 4.81
C ARG A 78 0.39 10.16 3.38
N GLU A 79 1.10 10.64 2.36
CA GLU A 79 0.79 10.36 0.96
C GLU A 79 0.83 8.86 0.62
N HIS A 80 1.58 8.05 1.37
CA HIS A 80 1.71 6.60 1.12
C HIS A 80 0.75 5.73 1.93
N GLU A 81 -0.04 6.31 2.83
CA GLU A 81 -0.93 5.53 3.70
C GLU A 81 -2.03 4.82 2.89
N LEU A 82 -2.61 5.49 1.89
CA LEU A 82 -3.66 4.88 1.06
C LEU A 82 -3.11 3.70 0.24
N PHE A 83 -1.86 3.78 -0.22
CA PHE A 83 -1.18 2.65 -0.86
C PHE A 83 -1.08 1.45 0.09
N ALA A 84 -0.66 1.66 1.34
CA ALA A 84 -0.56 0.59 2.34
C ALA A 84 -1.93 -0.03 2.67
N ARG A 85 -2.96 0.81 2.83
CA ARG A 85 -4.34 0.34 3.02
C ARG A 85 -4.80 -0.53 1.86
N LEU A 86 -4.57 -0.11 0.62
CA LEU A 86 -4.91 -0.92 -0.55
C LEU A 86 -4.22 -2.29 -0.54
N GLN A 87 -2.93 -2.36 -0.17
CA GLN A 87 -2.24 -3.66 -0.09
C GLN A 87 -2.83 -4.54 1.01
N GLN A 88 -3.20 -3.97 2.15
CA GLN A 88 -3.91 -4.73 3.21
C GLN A 88 -5.25 -5.27 2.70
N LEU A 89 -6.05 -4.47 1.98
CA LEU A 89 -7.31 -4.93 1.39
C LEU A 89 -7.10 -6.11 0.42
N ARG A 90 -6.09 -6.02 -0.44
CA ARG A 90 -5.76 -7.07 -1.41
C ARG A 90 -5.35 -8.37 -0.73
N VAL A 91 -4.53 -8.29 0.32
CA VAL A 91 -4.15 -9.46 1.13
C VAL A 91 -5.37 -10.07 1.83
N LEU A 92 -6.19 -9.25 2.49
CA LEU A 92 -7.40 -9.72 3.18
C LEU A 92 -8.40 -10.38 2.22
N ARG A 93 -8.55 -9.85 1.01
CA ARG A 93 -9.38 -10.46 -0.04
C ARG A 93 -8.81 -11.80 -0.49
N HIS A 94 -7.51 -11.87 -0.74
CA HIS A 94 -6.85 -13.13 -1.10
C HIS A 94 -7.06 -14.21 -0.02
N ASP A 95 -7.05 -13.82 1.25
CA ASP A 95 -7.25 -14.72 2.39
C ASP A 95 -8.72 -15.05 2.69
N GLY A 96 -9.68 -14.40 2.04
CA GLY A 96 -11.11 -14.53 2.38
C GLY A 96 -11.43 -14.08 3.81
N HIS A 97 -10.69 -13.11 4.36
CA HIS A 97 -10.81 -12.73 5.76
C HIS A 97 -12.15 -12.01 6.01
N PRO A 98 -12.93 -12.40 7.04
CA PRO A 98 -14.25 -11.80 7.29
C PRO A 98 -14.19 -10.30 7.62
N GLU A 99 -13.05 -9.83 8.11
CA GLU A 99 -12.82 -8.41 8.42
C GLU A 99 -12.63 -7.52 7.18
N LEU A 100 -12.53 -8.11 5.98
CA LEU A 100 -12.33 -7.35 4.74
C LEU A 100 -13.36 -6.23 4.60
N PHE A 101 -14.62 -6.49 4.92
CA PHE A 101 -15.70 -5.50 4.83
C PHE A 101 -15.42 -4.26 5.68
N ALA A 102 -15.01 -4.45 6.94
CA ALA A 102 -14.68 -3.35 7.84
C ALA A 102 -13.47 -2.54 7.32
N HIS A 103 -12.44 -3.22 6.83
CA HIS A 103 -11.27 -2.57 6.27
C HIS A 103 -11.58 -1.78 4.99
N VAL A 104 -12.44 -2.29 4.11
CA VAL A 104 -12.90 -1.57 2.91
C VAL A 104 -13.65 -0.30 3.31
N ALA A 105 -14.60 -0.40 4.26
CA ALA A 105 -15.35 0.75 4.74
C ALA A 105 -14.43 1.82 5.35
N ASP A 106 -13.47 1.41 6.17
CA ASP A 106 -12.48 2.31 6.79
C ASP A 106 -11.57 2.99 5.77
N ALA A 107 -11.08 2.24 4.76
CA ALA A 107 -10.25 2.80 3.70
C ALA A 107 -11.02 3.82 2.84
N LYS A 108 -12.28 3.54 2.49
CA LYS A 108 -13.13 4.48 1.75
C LYS A 108 -13.44 5.73 2.58
N ARG A 109 -13.74 5.58 3.88
CA ARG A 109 -13.96 6.71 4.79
C ARG A 109 -12.74 7.63 4.84
N GLU A 110 -11.55 7.07 5.01
CA GLU A 110 -10.30 7.84 5.07
C GLU A 110 -10.01 8.56 3.74
N LEU A 111 -10.16 7.87 2.61
CA LEU A 111 -10.00 8.46 1.27
C LEU A 111 -10.92 9.67 1.08
N LEU A 112 -12.21 9.52 1.39
CA LEU A 112 -13.20 10.58 1.23
C LEU A 112 -12.99 11.72 2.22
N ALA A 113 -12.57 11.43 3.46
CA ALA A 113 -12.22 12.45 4.43
C ALA A 113 -11.04 13.32 3.99
N ARG A 114 -10.02 12.73 3.34
CA ARG A 114 -8.90 13.48 2.74
C ARG A 114 -9.35 14.30 1.54
N ALA A 115 -10.16 13.71 0.67
CA ALA A 115 -10.72 14.42 -0.47
C ALA A 115 -11.52 15.66 -0.02
N ALA A 116 -12.29 15.56 1.06
CA ALA A 116 -13.06 16.67 1.62
C ALA A 116 -12.20 17.83 2.16
N GLN A 117 -10.89 17.64 2.36
CA GLN A 117 -9.97 18.73 2.72
C GLN A 117 -9.57 19.59 1.51
N LEU A 118 -9.83 19.12 0.29
CA LEU A 118 -9.58 19.86 -0.94
C LEU A 118 -10.78 20.78 -1.24
N THR A 119 -10.53 22.08 -1.24
CA THR A 119 -11.56 23.10 -1.48
C THR A 119 -12.04 23.09 -2.93
N ASP A 120 -11.14 22.85 -3.88
CA ASP A 120 -11.43 22.81 -5.31
C ASP A 120 -12.07 21.45 -5.69
N GLU A 121 -13.21 21.50 -6.38
CA GLU A 121 -13.96 20.30 -6.78
C GLU A 121 -13.21 19.46 -7.81
N GLU A 122 -12.55 20.10 -8.80
CA GLU A 122 -11.80 19.40 -9.83
C GLU A 122 -10.59 18.67 -9.24
N GLN A 123 -9.90 19.32 -8.30
CA GLN A 123 -8.81 18.68 -7.55
C GLN A 123 -9.32 17.52 -6.68
N ARG A 124 -10.51 17.66 -6.08
CA ARG A 124 -11.13 16.60 -5.27
C ARG A 124 -11.45 15.38 -6.12
N GLU A 125 -12.10 15.58 -7.27
CA GLU A 125 -12.41 14.50 -8.20
C GLU A 125 -11.13 13.84 -8.74
N SER A 126 -10.14 14.64 -9.14
CA SER A 126 -8.85 14.16 -9.62
C SER A 126 -8.12 13.34 -8.55
N PHE A 127 -8.07 13.80 -7.30
CA PHE A 127 -7.46 13.07 -6.20
C PHE A 127 -8.11 11.70 -6.01
N VAL A 128 -9.44 11.61 -6.07
CA VAL A 128 -10.17 10.35 -5.86
C VAL A 128 -10.04 9.40 -7.06
N ARG A 129 -10.03 9.92 -8.30
CA ARG A 129 -10.15 9.11 -9.52
C ARG A 129 -8.85 8.91 -10.31
N ASN A 130 -7.91 9.84 -10.23
CA ASN A 130 -6.70 9.82 -11.08
C ASN A 130 -5.47 9.29 -10.35
N VAL A 131 -5.48 9.25 -9.01
CA VAL A 131 -4.46 8.54 -8.22
C VAL A 131 -4.81 7.05 -8.23
N PRO A 132 -3.97 6.16 -8.80
CA PRO A 132 -4.32 4.76 -9.02
C PRO A 132 -4.79 4.03 -7.76
N GLU A 133 -4.13 4.27 -6.63
CA GLU A 133 -4.48 3.66 -5.34
C GLU A 133 -5.85 4.11 -4.86
N ASN A 134 -6.16 5.40 -5.00
CA ASN A 134 -7.41 6.00 -4.55
C ASN A 134 -8.58 5.47 -5.38
N ALA A 135 -8.40 5.43 -6.70
CA ALA A 135 -9.38 4.86 -7.61
C ALA A 135 -9.65 3.39 -7.27
N ALA A 136 -8.58 2.61 -7.03
CA ALA A 136 -8.69 1.21 -6.66
C ALA A 136 -9.40 1.00 -5.31
N ILE A 137 -9.15 1.84 -4.30
CA ILE A 137 -9.86 1.79 -3.01
C ILE A 137 -11.35 2.12 -3.20
N LEU A 138 -11.67 3.15 -3.99
CA LEU A 138 -13.04 3.61 -4.20
C LEU A 138 -13.94 2.49 -4.75
N VAL A 139 -13.42 1.76 -5.74
CA VAL A 139 -14.14 0.66 -6.40
C VAL A 139 -13.88 -0.70 -5.74
N PHE A 140 -13.11 -0.76 -4.66
CA PHE A 140 -12.82 -2.03 -3.99
C PHE A 140 -14.11 -2.62 -3.38
N GLU A 141 -14.45 -3.84 -3.77
CA GLU A 141 -15.58 -4.61 -3.23
C GLU A 141 -15.11 -5.69 -2.25
N ALA A 142 -15.93 -6.01 -1.25
CA ALA A 142 -15.64 -7.05 -0.26
C ALA A 142 -16.30 -8.40 -0.58
N SER A 143 -16.93 -8.52 -1.76
CA SER A 143 -17.72 -9.65 -2.26
C SER A 143 -16.90 -10.85 -2.70
#